data_AF-A0A402DSX2-F1
#
_entry.id   AF-A0A402DSX2-F1
#
_cell.length_a   1.000
_cell.length_b   1.000
_cell.length_c   1.000
_cell.angle_alpha   90.00
_cell.angle_beta   90.00
_cell.angle_gamma   90.00
#
_symmetry.space_group_name_H-M   'P 1'
#
loop_
_entity.id
_entity.type
_entity.pdbx_description
1 polymer ?
#
loop_
_entity_poly.entity_id
_entity_poly.type
_entity_poly.pdbx_seq_one_letter_code
_entity_poly.pdbx_strand_id
1 'polypeptide(L)'
;MSPASPDDGVGGVGGVVGVGGVGTSAATSHPRVAPAPLYVDPLGAPTDPTVVRGPDGTWWLFATQRRPDDPGPGVTWVHGTDITVATSDDGGLTWTHRGVVEGLDPHPGRNTLWAPEVVHAEGRFHMFVSYITGVPDRWEGHARHVLHHVSDDLVTWEYVGVVPLSSDRVIDACVAPLPSGGYRMWFKDEAADSTTWCADSPDLLTWGPSRPAVTGRPHEGPNVFTLGGWHWMLVDEWRGQAVHRSDDLETWTFDGHVLDRPGTRPSDGSIGHHADVVVGADADGEPVAWVFYFTHAVSPFSTEGRALDEAHDAALDSALDAAQDLAHEPAHPDDEPVGGAAEGDTPATRRAVVQVAVARVVDGHLVCDRDEPVDLDLRRVP
;
A
#
# COMPACT_ATOMS: atom_id res chain seq x y z
N MET A 1 -1.89 -26.80 -88.43
CA MET A 1 -2.88 -25.83 -88.93
C MET A 1 -3.11 -24.82 -87.83
N SER A 2 -2.64 -23.58 -88.02
CA SER A 2 -3.19 -22.36 -87.38
C SER A 2 -4.61 -22.08 -87.96
N PRO A 3 -5.32 -20.95 -87.69
CA PRO A 3 -5.10 -19.87 -86.72
C PRO A 3 -6.41 -19.27 -86.07
N ALA A 4 -6.19 -18.31 -85.16
CA ALA A 4 -6.80 -16.96 -85.04
C ALA A 4 -8.31 -16.66 -84.82
N SER A 5 -8.50 -15.65 -83.95
CA SER A 5 -9.63 -14.75 -83.65
C SER A 5 -10.16 -13.92 -84.85
N PRO A 6 -11.29 -13.16 -84.73
CA PRO A 6 -11.34 -11.79 -84.12
C PRO A 6 -12.61 -11.55 -83.25
N ASP A 7 -12.69 -10.66 -82.25
CA ASP A 7 -12.52 -9.19 -82.11
C ASP A 7 -13.74 -8.35 -82.55
N ASP A 8 -14.27 -7.57 -81.59
CA ASP A 8 -15.16 -6.38 -81.69
C ASP A 8 -15.31 -5.84 -80.24
N GLY A 9 -14.63 -4.75 -79.82
CA GLY A 9 -15.10 -3.35 -79.87
C GLY A 9 -16.23 -3.06 -78.86
N VAL A 10 -16.33 -2.01 -78.03
CA VAL A 10 -15.75 -0.65 -77.90
C VAL A 10 -16.20 -0.13 -76.51
N GLY A 11 -15.42 0.75 -75.86
CA GLY A 11 -16.00 1.77 -74.95
C GLY A 11 -15.22 2.02 -73.65
N GLY A 12 -14.44 3.10 -73.61
CA GLY A 12 -13.68 3.53 -72.45
C GLY A 12 -14.39 4.55 -71.56
N VAL A 13 -13.95 4.57 -70.30
CA VAL A 13 -13.86 5.70 -69.34
C VAL A 13 -13.08 5.12 -68.14
N GLY A 14 -11.88 5.56 -67.75
CA GLY A 14 -11.50 6.92 -67.37
C GLY A 14 -11.73 7.10 -65.87
N GLY A 15 -10.70 6.96 -65.02
CA GLY A 15 -10.82 7.35 -63.60
C GLY A 15 -9.84 6.76 -62.60
N VAL A 16 -8.70 7.44 -62.42
CA VAL A 16 -7.96 7.70 -61.17
C VAL A 16 -7.52 6.51 -60.29
N VAL A 17 -6.20 6.29 -60.30
CA VAL A 17 -5.44 5.55 -59.29
C VAL A 17 -5.48 6.32 -57.97
N GLY A 18 -6.26 5.83 -57.01
CA GLY A 18 -6.21 6.29 -55.62
C GLY A 18 -5.17 5.50 -54.85
N VAL A 19 -4.00 6.10 -54.61
CA VAL A 19 -3.03 5.60 -53.63
C VAL A 19 -3.61 5.89 -52.25
N GLY A 20 -4.33 4.91 -51.68
CA GLY A 20 -4.81 4.96 -50.30
C GLY A 20 -3.65 4.70 -49.36
N GLY A 21 -3.00 5.76 -48.88
CA GLY A 21 -2.08 5.69 -47.76
C GLY A 21 -2.84 5.23 -46.52
N VAL A 22 -2.44 4.09 -45.96
CA VAL A 22 -2.85 3.66 -44.62
C VAL A 22 -2.09 4.53 -43.63
N GLY A 23 -2.65 5.70 -43.33
CA GLY A 23 -2.24 6.47 -42.17
C GLY A 23 -2.76 5.75 -40.93
N THR A 24 -1.89 5.03 -40.22
CA THR A 24 -2.12 4.65 -38.83
C THR A 24 -2.22 5.94 -38.04
N SER A 25 -3.45 6.35 -37.70
CA SER A 25 -3.70 7.33 -36.66
C SER A 25 -3.14 6.76 -35.37
N ALA A 26 -1.94 7.19 -34.97
CA ALA A 26 -1.51 7.05 -33.58
C ALA A 26 -2.56 7.78 -32.75
N ALA A 27 -3.42 7.02 -32.07
CA ALA A 27 -4.30 7.59 -31.06
C ALA A 27 -3.37 8.17 -30.00
N THR A 28 -3.26 9.50 -29.98
CA THR A 28 -2.63 10.20 -28.87
C THR A 28 -3.49 9.90 -27.65
N SER A 29 -3.05 8.93 -26.84
CA SER A 29 -3.68 8.64 -25.56
C SER A 29 -3.65 9.93 -24.74
N HIS A 30 -4.81 10.32 -24.21
CA HIS A 30 -4.83 11.41 -23.25
C HIS A 30 -3.98 11.00 -22.03
N PRO A 31 -3.18 11.93 -21.47
CA PRO A 31 -2.31 11.63 -20.33
C PRO A 31 -3.16 11.15 -19.14
N ARG A 32 -2.80 10.01 -18.55
CA ARG A 32 -3.56 9.37 -17.46
C ARG A 32 -2.94 9.73 -16.12
N VAL A 33 -2.97 11.02 -15.82
CA VAL A 33 -2.36 11.56 -14.60
C VAL A 33 -3.17 11.13 -13.38
N ALA A 34 -2.54 10.40 -12.46
CA ALA A 34 -3.16 9.99 -11.20
C ALA A 34 -3.52 11.22 -10.33
N PRO A 35 -4.67 11.22 -9.64
CA PRO A 35 -5.00 12.25 -8.67
C PRO A 35 -4.12 12.13 -7.41
N ALA A 36 -4.01 13.24 -6.67
CA ALA A 36 -3.37 13.30 -5.36
C ALA A 36 -4.31 14.04 -4.38
N PRO A 37 -4.75 13.41 -3.27
CA PRO A 37 -4.51 11.99 -2.93
C PRO A 37 -5.16 11.03 -3.94
N LEU A 38 -4.62 9.82 -4.02
CA LEU A 38 -5.17 8.76 -4.88
C LEU A 38 -6.42 8.14 -4.25
N TYR A 39 -6.37 7.88 -2.95
CA TYR A 39 -7.47 7.26 -2.22
C TYR A 39 -7.53 7.72 -0.76
N VAL A 40 -8.75 7.93 -0.28
CA VAL A 40 -9.08 8.22 1.12
C VAL A 40 -10.33 7.41 1.46
N ASP A 41 -10.26 6.64 2.54
CA ASP A 41 -11.40 5.83 3.01
C ASP A 41 -12.40 6.69 3.82
N PRO A 42 -13.57 6.15 4.21
CA PRO A 42 -14.57 6.93 4.94
C PRO A 42 -14.15 7.40 6.34
N LEU A 43 -13.17 6.75 6.99
CA LEU A 43 -12.63 7.21 8.27
C LEU A 43 -11.53 8.27 8.08
N GLY A 44 -10.98 8.39 6.88
CA GLY A 44 -9.95 9.34 6.53
C GLY A 44 -8.54 8.90 6.94
N ALA A 45 -8.29 7.60 7.08
CA ALA A 45 -6.97 7.09 7.44
C ALA A 45 -6.68 5.67 6.91
N PRO A 46 -6.76 5.42 5.59
CA PRO A 46 -6.22 4.20 5.01
C PRO A 46 -4.68 4.24 5.08
N THR A 47 -4.06 3.19 5.63
CA THR A 47 -2.60 3.01 5.67
C THR A 47 -2.21 1.63 5.15
N ASP A 48 -0.92 1.44 4.89
CA ASP A 48 -0.34 0.13 4.52
C ASP A 48 -1.08 -0.51 3.34
N PRO A 49 -1.16 0.19 2.17
CA PRO A 49 -1.97 -0.26 1.05
C PRO A 49 -1.35 -1.50 0.39
N THR A 50 -2.20 -2.35 -0.18
CA THR A 50 -1.83 -3.44 -1.09
C THR A 50 -2.78 -3.46 -2.28
N VAL A 51 -2.22 -3.60 -3.49
CA VAL A 51 -2.94 -3.48 -4.76
C VAL A 51 -2.82 -4.78 -5.57
N VAL A 52 -3.95 -5.42 -5.85
CA VAL A 52 -4.00 -6.71 -6.54
C VAL A 52 -5.06 -6.73 -7.63
N ARG A 53 -4.77 -7.44 -8.73
CA ARG A 53 -5.73 -7.65 -9.82
C ARG A 53 -6.66 -8.82 -9.51
N GLY A 54 -7.96 -8.56 -9.51
CA GLY A 54 -9.01 -9.56 -9.33
C GLY A 54 -9.21 -10.46 -10.56
N PRO A 55 -10.01 -11.52 -10.43
CA PRO A 55 -10.19 -12.54 -11.48
C PRO A 55 -10.91 -12.00 -12.73
N ASP A 56 -11.72 -10.96 -12.59
CA ASP A 56 -12.42 -10.25 -13.68
C ASP A 56 -11.57 -9.12 -14.30
N GLY A 57 -10.37 -8.89 -13.77
CA GLY A 57 -9.46 -7.82 -14.17
C GLY A 57 -9.70 -6.48 -13.46
N THR A 58 -10.69 -6.39 -12.57
CA THR A 58 -10.87 -5.24 -11.67
C THR A 58 -9.70 -5.18 -10.69
N TRP A 59 -9.18 -3.98 -10.42
CA TRP A 59 -8.13 -3.78 -9.45
C TRP A 59 -8.71 -3.56 -8.06
N TRP A 60 -8.10 -4.16 -7.05
CA TRP A 60 -8.49 -4.08 -5.65
C TRP A 60 -7.38 -3.44 -4.85
N LEU A 61 -7.76 -2.55 -3.92
CA LEU A 61 -6.89 -1.96 -2.92
C LEU A 61 -7.39 -2.38 -1.56
N PHE A 62 -6.51 -2.98 -0.77
CA PHE A 62 -6.70 -3.29 0.65
C PHE A 62 -5.81 -2.36 1.47
N ALA A 63 -6.29 -1.88 2.61
CA ALA A 63 -5.49 -1.03 3.50
C ALA A 63 -5.94 -1.20 4.95
N THR A 64 -5.03 -1.01 5.89
CA THR A 64 -5.40 -0.80 7.29
C THR A 64 -6.31 0.43 7.41
N GLN A 65 -7.51 0.28 7.98
CA GLN A 65 -8.41 1.39 8.28
C GLN A 65 -8.17 1.85 9.72
N ARG A 66 -7.27 2.83 9.89
CA ARG A 66 -7.03 3.44 11.22
C ARG A 66 -8.27 4.23 11.66
N ARG A 67 -8.39 4.46 12.97
CA ARG A 67 -9.52 5.16 13.59
C ARG A 67 -9.10 6.55 14.10
N PRO A 68 -8.90 7.53 13.22
CA PRO A 68 -8.26 8.78 13.60
C PRO A 68 -9.11 9.61 14.59
N ASP A 69 -10.42 9.41 14.63
CA ASP A 69 -11.34 10.05 15.60
C ASP A 69 -11.53 9.24 16.90
N ASP A 70 -10.79 8.14 17.11
CA ASP A 70 -10.88 7.37 18.34
C ASP A 70 -10.45 8.24 19.55
N PRO A 71 -11.33 8.41 20.56
CA PRO A 71 -11.04 9.24 21.73
C PRO A 71 -10.25 8.48 22.81
N GLY A 72 -9.93 7.21 22.59
CA GLY A 72 -9.18 6.39 23.50
C GLY A 72 -7.75 6.88 23.72
N PRO A 73 -7.10 6.43 24.81
CA PRO A 73 -5.77 6.88 25.17
C PRO A 73 -4.70 6.34 24.22
N GLY A 74 -3.54 7.02 24.21
CA GLY A 74 -2.32 6.56 23.57
C GLY A 74 -2.54 6.12 22.11
N VAL A 75 -2.19 4.87 21.80
CA VAL A 75 -2.21 4.32 20.43
C VAL A 75 -3.46 3.48 20.13
N THR A 76 -4.55 3.67 20.88
CA THR A 76 -5.82 2.97 20.59
C THR A 76 -6.34 3.26 19.18
N TRP A 77 -6.10 4.47 18.64
CA TRP A 77 -6.51 4.88 17.29
C TRP A 77 -5.86 4.09 16.14
N VAL A 78 -4.70 3.46 16.38
CA VAL A 78 -4.08 2.51 15.43
C VAL A 78 -4.40 1.06 15.74
N HIS A 79 -4.89 0.71 16.93
CA HIS A 79 -5.32 -0.65 17.26
C HIS A 79 -6.81 -0.85 17.00
N GLY A 80 -7.33 -2.07 17.06
CA GLY A 80 -8.75 -2.42 16.83
C GLY A 80 -9.22 -2.21 15.38
N THR A 81 -8.28 -2.07 14.46
CA THR A 81 -8.51 -1.67 13.07
C THR A 81 -9.11 -2.80 12.25
N ASP A 82 -9.88 -2.42 11.24
CA ASP A 82 -10.36 -3.31 10.18
C ASP A 82 -9.48 -3.11 8.92
N ILE A 83 -9.67 -3.96 7.90
CA ILE A 83 -9.05 -3.78 6.58
C ILE A 83 -10.08 -3.16 5.63
N THR A 84 -9.90 -1.91 5.20
CA THR A 84 -10.74 -1.27 4.17
C THR A 84 -10.42 -1.82 2.79
N VAL A 85 -11.44 -1.87 1.93
CA VAL A 85 -11.32 -2.34 0.55
C VAL A 85 -11.92 -1.34 -0.43
N ALA A 86 -11.24 -1.13 -1.56
CA ALA A 86 -11.72 -0.32 -2.69
C ALA A 86 -11.41 -1.00 -4.02
N THR A 87 -12.17 -0.65 -5.07
CA THR A 87 -11.99 -1.23 -6.41
C THR A 87 -11.84 -0.17 -7.50
N SER A 88 -11.04 -0.44 -8.52
CA SER A 88 -10.85 0.38 -9.71
C SER A 88 -10.99 -0.44 -10.99
N ASP A 89 -11.80 0.05 -11.94
CA ASP A 89 -11.98 -0.52 -13.28
C ASP A 89 -11.41 0.39 -14.39
N ASP A 90 -10.92 1.57 -14.02
CA ASP A 90 -10.36 2.57 -14.92
C ASP A 90 -8.84 2.59 -14.89
N GLY A 91 -8.17 1.47 -14.61
CA GLY A 91 -6.70 1.38 -14.60
C GLY A 91 -6.05 2.10 -13.40
N GLY A 92 -6.75 2.23 -12.27
CA GLY A 92 -6.20 2.72 -11.02
C GLY A 92 -6.38 4.22 -10.77
N LEU A 93 -7.10 4.95 -11.64
CA LEU A 93 -7.25 6.41 -11.48
C LEU A 93 -8.34 6.78 -10.46
N THR A 94 -9.40 5.99 -10.39
CA THR A 94 -10.48 6.17 -9.41
C THR A 94 -10.72 4.90 -8.62
N TRP A 95 -10.99 5.07 -7.33
CA TRP A 95 -11.16 3.97 -6.38
C TRP A 95 -12.52 4.10 -5.69
N THR A 96 -13.37 3.11 -5.90
CA THR A 96 -14.69 3.02 -5.25
C THR A 96 -14.57 2.20 -3.98
N HIS A 97 -14.77 2.82 -2.82
CA HIS A 97 -14.81 2.12 -1.53
C HIS A 97 -15.91 1.04 -1.50
N ARG A 98 -15.56 -0.15 -1.01
CA ARG A 98 -16.42 -1.34 -0.93
C ARG A 98 -16.73 -1.80 0.50
N GLY A 99 -16.27 -1.05 1.51
CA GLY A 99 -16.46 -1.42 2.91
C GLY A 99 -15.14 -1.87 3.53
N VAL A 100 -15.28 -2.74 4.53
CA VAL A 100 -14.16 -3.48 5.13
C VAL A 100 -14.28 -4.96 4.80
N VAL A 101 -13.19 -5.70 4.86
CA VAL A 101 -13.20 -7.15 4.63
C VAL A 101 -13.98 -7.84 5.74
N GLU A 102 -15.13 -8.41 5.38
CA GLU A 102 -16.00 -9.11 6.34
C GLU A 102 -15.40 -10.47 6.75
N GLY A 103 -15.49 -10.80 8.04
CA GLY A 103 -15.11 -12.13 8.55
C GLY A 103 -13.60 -12.41 8.59
N LEU A 104 -12.76 -11.39 8.43
CA LEU A 104 -11.30 -11.54 8.42
C LEU A 104 -10.71 -11.83 9.81
N ASP A 105 -11.37 -11.41 10.89
CA ASP A 105 -10.97 -11.78 12.26
C ASP A 105 -11.70 -13.08 12.68
N PRO A 106 -10.99 -14.21 12.86
CA PRO A 106 -11.61 -15.47 13.28
C PRO A 106 -11.88 -15.53 14.79
N HIS A 107 -11.48 -14.52 15.57
CA HIS A 107 -11.57 -14.49 17.02
C HIS A 107 -12.72 -13.59 17.51
N PRO A 108 -13.30 -13.87 18.70
CA PRO A 108 -14.33 -13.01 19.26
C PRO A 108 -13.76 -11.68 19.75
N GLY A 109 -14.61 -10.66 19.79
CA GLY A 109 -14.29 -9.33 20.32
C GLY A 109 -13.83 -8.36 19.25
N ARG A 110 -13.24 -7.24 19.67
CA ARG A 110 -12.62 -6.26 18.78
C ARG A 110 -11.11 -6.44 18.86
N ASN A 111 -10.51 -6.97 17.81
CA ASN A 111 -9.07 -7.14 17.66
C ASN A 111 -8.53 -6.22 16.57
N THR A 112 -7.22 -6.24 16.40
CA THR A 112 -6.47 -5.33 15.52
C THR A 112 -5.99 -6.07 14.29
N LEU A 113 -6.24 -5.53 13.10
CA LEU A 113 -5.75 -6.03 11.81
C LEU A 113 -4.93 -4.95 11.09
N TRP A 114 -3.70 -5.26 10.69
CA TRP A 114 -2.80 -4.32 9.99
C TRP A 114 -2.14 -4.92 8.75
N ALA A 115 -1.74 -4.03 7.83
CA ALA A 115 -0.80 -4.27 6.74
C ALA A 115 -1.08 -5.59 5.99
N PRO A 116 -2.23 -5.66 5.28
CA PRO A 116 -2.61 -6.87 4.57
C PRO A 116 -1.70 -7.04 3.33
N GLU A 117 -1.05 -8.19 3.19
CA GLU A 117 -0.41 -8.60 1.94
C GLU A 117 -1.32 -9.54 1.18
N VAL A 118 -1.53 -9.32 -0.12
CA VAL A 118 -2.46 -10.10 -0.94
C VAL A 118 -1.81 -10.51 -2.26
N VAL A 119 -1.61 -11.83 -2.42
CA VAL A 119 -0.99 -12.41 -3.62
C VAL A 119 -1.89 -13.45 -4.26
N HIS A 120 -1.88 -13.55 -5.59
CA HIS A 120 -2.51 -14.65 -6.30
C HIS A 120 -1.48 -15.73 -6.63
N ALA A 121 -1.63 -16.90 -6.01
CA ALA A 121 -0.68 -18.00 -6.04
C ALA A 121 -1.41 -19.33 -5.84
N GLU A 122 -0.86 -20.43 -6.35
CA GLU A 122 -1.47 -21.76 -6.19
C GLU A 122 -2.97 -21.84 -6.62
N GLY A 123 -3.38 -20.98 -7.56
CA GLY A 123 -4.75 -20.90 -8.09
C GLY A 123 -5.76 -20.19 -7.20
N ARG A 124 -5.34 -19.52 -6.13
CA ARG A 124 -6.20 -18.76 -5.21
C ARG A 124 -5.53 -17.45 -4.81
N PHE A 125 -6.28 -16.56 -4.18
CA PHE A 125 -5.72 -15.41 -3.46
C PHE A 125 -5.35 -15.83 -2.06
N HIS A 126 -4.21 -15.35 -1.57
CA HIS A 126 -3.71 -15.54 -0.22
C HIS A 126 -3.57 -14.16 0.41
N MET A 127 -4.17 -13.96 1.59
CA MET A 127 -3.97 -12.77 2.39
C MET A 127 -3.18 -13.11 3.65
N PHE A 128 -2.12 -12.35 3.90
CA PHE A 128 -1.34 -12.38 5.13
C PHE A 128 -1.54 -11.07 5.86
N VAL A 129 -2.15 -11.11 7.03
CA VAL A 129 -2.54 -9.90 7.78
C VAL A 129 -1.96 -9.94 9.18
N SER A 130 -1.40 -8.82 9.64
CA SER A 130 -0.89 -8.71 11.00
C SER A 130 -2.06 -8.63 11.98
N TYR A 131 -1.97 -9.38 13.08
CA TYR A 131 -3.03 -9.51 14.06
C TYR A 131 -2.54 -9.27 15.48
N ILE A 132 -3.30 -8.50 16.25
CA ILE A 132 -3.12 -8.29 17.69
C ILE A 132 -4.47 -8.45 18.39
N THR A 133 -4.51 -9.24 19.46
CA THR A 133 -5.71 -9.38 20.29
C THR A 133 -6.03 -8.07 21.02
N GLY A 134 -7.28 -7.62 20.91
CA GLY A 134 -7.81 -6.46 21.60
C GLY A 134 -7.50 -5.11 20.93
N VAL A 135 -7.70 -4.04 21.71
CA VAL A 135 -7.39 -2.65 21.35
C VAL A 135 -6.38 -2.08 22.35
N PRO A 136 -5.07 -2.42 22.24
CA PRO A 136 -4.03 -1.84 23.07
C PRO A 136 -3.98 -0.31 23.05
N ASP A 137 -3.62 0.28 24.18
CA ASP A 137 -3.35 1.72 24.34
C ASP A 137 -1.85 2.08 24.26
N ARG A 138 -0.99 1.07 24.17
CA ARG A 138 0.48 1.15 24.15
C ARG A 138 1.08 0.03 23.31
N TRP A 139 2.34 0.18 22.90
CA TRP A 139 3.02 -0.80 22.05
C TRP A 139 3.50 -2.03 22.82
N GLU A 140 3.93 -1.88 24.07
CA GLU A 140 4.57 -2.96 24.82
C GLU A 140 3.56 -3.98 25.37
N GLY A 141 4.01 -5.23 25.50
CA GLY A 141 3.23 -6.27 26.20
C GLY A 141 2.14 -6.98 25.38
N HIS A 142 2.06 -6.75 24.07
CA HIS A 142 1.08 -7.37 23.18
C HIS A 142 1.74 -8.25 22.11
N ALA A 143 1.23 -9.47 21.95
CA ALA A 143 1.69 -10.39 20.90
C ALA A 143 1.16 -9.96 19.53
N ARG A 144 1.97 -10.18 18.50
CA ARG A 144 1.68 -9.91 17.09
C ARG A 144 1.97 -11.17 16.28
N HIS A 145 1.01 -11.54 15.46
CA HIS A 145 1.12 -12.70 14.58
C HIS A 145 0.67 -12.35 13.18
N VAL A 146 1.18 -13.08 12.19
CA VAL A 146 0.63 -13.03 10.83
C VAL A 146 -0.42 -14.13 10.69
N LEU A 147 -1.66 -13.75 10.38
CA LEU A 147 -2.74 -14.67 10.03
C LEU A 147 -2.77 -14.89 8.53
N HIS A 148 -3.02 -16.12 8.11
CA HIS A 148 -3.19 -16.51 6.72
C HIS A 148 -4.66 -16.79 6.40
N HIS A 149 -5.13 -16.18 5.32
CA HIS A 149 -6.44 -16.40 4.73
C HIS A 149 -6.32 -16.72 3.24
N VAL A 150 -7.32 -17.39 2.69
CA VAL A 150 -7.42 -17.67 1.26
C VAL A 150 -8.78 -17.28 0.70
N SER A 151 -8.82 -16.89 -0.57
CA SER A 151 -10.04 -16.48 -1.27
C SER A 151 -9.98 -16.87 -2.74
N ASP A 152 -11.13 -17.13 -3.35
CA ASP A 152 -11.24 -17.35 -4.80
C ASP A 152 -11.67 -16.08 -5.56
N ASP A 153 -12.22 -15.08 -4.85
CA ASP A 153 -12.93 -13.94 -5.43
C ASP A 153 -12.55 -12.58 -4.82
N LEU A 154 -11.61 -12.55 -3.86
CA LEU A 154 -11.19 -11.37 -3.07
C LEU A 154 -12.28 -10.81 -2.12
N VAL A 155 -13.44 -11.46 -2.05
CA VAL A 155 -14.58 -11.04 -1.22
C VAL A 155 -14.77 -11.98 -0.05
N THR A 156 -14.82 -13.28 -0.33
CA THR A 156 -15.04 -14.33 0.67
C THR A 156 -13.70 -14.91 1.09
N TRP A 157 -13.34 -14.74 2.36
CA TRP A 157 -12.08 -15.18 2.91
C TRP A 157 -12.26 -16.36 3.87
N GLU A 158 -11.44 -17.39 3.68
CA GLU A 158 -11.34 -18.55 4.56
C GLU A 158 -10.09 -18.42 5.43
N TYR A 159 -10.25 -18.51 6.75
CA TYR A 159 -9.13 -18.52 7.68
C TYR A 159 -8.39 -19.86 7.64
N VAL A 160 -7.09 -19.81 7.37
CA VAL A 160 -6.21 -20.98 7.32
C VAL A 160 -5.53 -21.22 8.66
N GLY A 161 -4.95 -20.17 9.26
CA GLY A 161 -4.21 -20.30 10.51
C GLY A 161 -3.23 -19.17 10.78
N VAL A 162 -2.46 -19.31 11.86
CA VAL A 162 -1.30 -18.47 12.17
C VAL A 162 -0.08 -18.99 11.41
N VAL A 163 0.66 -18.11 10.75
CA VAL A 163 1.93 -18.45 10.09
C VAL A 163 3.02 -18.68 11.14
N PRO A 164 3.71 -19.84 11.16
CA PRO A 164 4.70 -20.13 12.19
C PRO A 164 6.05 -19.46 11.87
N LEU A 165 6.17 -18.18 12.23
CA LEU A 165 7.38 -17.36 12.02
C LEU A 165 8.28 -17.33 13.28
N SER A 166 9.33 -16.50 13.27
CA SER A 166 10.41 -16.47 14.26
C SER A 166 9.99 -16.12 15.69
N SER A 167 8.91 -15.36 15.88
CA SER A 167 8.49 -14.87 17.19
C SER A 167 6.98 -14.55 17.27
N ASP A 168 6.51 -14.15 18.45
CA ASP A 168 5.18 -13.57 18.70
C ASP A 168 5.19 -12.03 18.58
N ARG A 169 6.11 -11.49 17.79
CA ARG A 169 6.34 -10.06 17.57
C ARG A 169 6.56 -9.74 16.09
N VAL A 170 5.85 -10.48 15.22
CA VAL A 170 5.98 -10.38 13.76
C VAL A 170 4.80 -9.66 13.12
N ILE A 171 5.09 -8.77 12.17
CA ILE A 171 4.09 -7.99 11.40
C ILE A 171 4.59 -7.74 9.97
N ASP A 172 3.73 -7.13 9.15
CA ASP A 172 4.06 -6.54 7.85
C ASP A 172 4.65 -7.56 6.86
N ALA A 173 3.84 -8.56 6.51
CA ALA A 173 4.25 -9.56 5.54
C ALA A 173 4.38 -8.96 4.12
N CYS A 174 5.30 -9.50 3.32
CA CYS A 174 5.35 -9.37 1.87
C CYS A 174 5.78 -10.71 1.29
N VAL A 175 5.14 -11.16 0.21
CA VAL A 175 5.36 -12.48 -0.37
C VAL A 175 5.68 -12.38 -1.85
N ALA A 176 6.77 -13.03 -2.27
CA ALA A 176 7.12 -13.15 -3.69
C ALA A 176 7.54 -14.58 -4.05
N PRO A 177 7.33 -15.01 -5.31
CA PRO A 177 7.83 -16.30 -5.79
C PRO A 177 9.36 -16.30 -5.89
N LEU A 178 9.96 -17.46 -5.63
CA LEU A 178 11.40 -17.67 -5.78
C LEU A 178 11.74 -18.22 -7.18
N PRO A 179 12.88 -17.82 -7.79
CA PRO A 179 13.33 -18.38 -9.07
C PRO A 179 13.53 -19.90 -9.05
N SER A 180 13.84 -20.47 -7.88
CA SER A 180 14.00 -21.92 -7.67
C SER A 180 12.67 -22.67 -7.48
N GLY A 181 11.54 -21.97 -7.51
CA GLY A 181 10.23 -22.48 -7.14
C GLY A 181 9.89 -22.25 -5.66
N GLY A 182 8.60 -22.27 -5.36
CA GLY A 182 8.07 -21.85 -4.06
C GLY A 182 8.07 -20.34 -3.89
N TYR A 183 8.01 -19.90 -2.64
CA TYR A 183 7.76 -18.53 -2.24
C TYR A 183 8.64 -18.16 -1.06
N ARG A 184 8.88 -16.87 -0.90
CA ARG A 184 9.46 -16.29 0.31
C ARG A 184 8.50 -15.24 0.85
N MET A 185 8.31 -15.28 2.17
CA MET A 185 7.74 -14.16 2.92
C MET A 185 8.87 -13.37 3.57
N TRP A 186 8.85 -12.06 3.41
CA TRP A 186 9.58 -11.11 4.24
C TRP A 186 8.62 -10.49 5.24
N PHE A 187 9.11 -10.19 6.44
CA PHE A 187 8.29 -9.63 7.52
C PHE A 187 9.18 -8.90 8.53
N LYS A 188 8.61 -7.98 9.31
CA LYS A 188 9.30 -7.35 10.45
C LYS A 188 9.26 -8.29 11.65
N ASP A 189 10.38 -8.45 12.35
CA ASP A 189 10.41 -9.11 13.67
C ASP A 189 10.90 -8.14 14.75
N GLU A 190 9.99 -7.69 15.62
CA GLU A 190 10.33 -6.75 16.68
C GLU A 190 11.07 -7.41 17.85
N ALA A 191 10.98 -8.73 18.00
CA ALA A 191 11.81 -9.47 18.96
C ALA A 191 13.27 -9.58 18.48
N ALA A 192 13.53 -9.27 17.22
CA ALA A 192 14.85 -9.25 16.59
C ALA A 192 15.19 -7.86 16.03
N ASP A 193 15.25 -6.89 16.95
CA ASP A 193 15.65 -5.50 16.71
C ASP A 193 14.76 -4.71 15.74
N SER A 194 13.53 -5.19 15.47
CA SER A 194 12.60 -4.60 14.48
C SER A 194 13.21 -4.49 13.10
N THR A 195 13.74 -5.61 12.61
CA THR A 195 14.40 -5.71 11.30
C THR A 195 13.64 -6.69 10.39
N THR A 196 13.93 -6.68 9.09
CA THR A 196 13.30 -7.62 8.15
C THR A 196 13.93 -9.00 8.23
N TRP A 197 13.08 -9.98 8.50
CA TRP A 197 13.36 -11.40 8.44
C TRP A 197 12.60 -12.03 7.29
N CYS A 198 12.94 -13.27 6.92
CA CYS A 198 12.22 -14.01 5.91
C CYS A 198 12.09 -15.49 6.24
N ALA A 199 11.08 -16.13 5.65
CA ALA A 199 10.86 -17.57 5.69
C ALA A 199 10.43 -18.06 4.31
N ASP A 200 10.87 -19.26 3.94
CA ASP A 200 10.55 -19.87 2.64
C ASP A 200 9.41 -20.87 2.78
N SER A 201 8.57 -20.95 1.75
CA SER A 201 7.46 -21.91 1.69
C SER A 201 7.37 -22.53 0.29
N PRO A 202 7.20 -23.86 0.17
CA PRO A 202 6.96 -24.48 -1.12
C PRO A 202 5.54 -24.23 -1.66
N ASP A 203 4.56 -23.90 -0.81
CA ASP A 203 3.13 -23.96 -1.11
C ASP A 203 2.28 -22.87 -0.41
N LEU A 204 2.91 -21.90 0.25
CA LEU A 204 2.30 -20.87 1.11
C LEU A 204 1.58 -21.39 2.37
N LEU A 205 1.60 -22.70 2.63
CA LEU A 205 0.95 -23.35 3.76
C LEU A 205 1.96 -23.88 4.78
N THR A 206 3.05 -24.44 4.29
CA THR A 206 4.14 -24.98 5.10
C THR A 206 5.30 -24.02 5.07
N TRP A 207 5.78 -23.60 6.25
CA TRP A 207 6.85 -22.60 6.34
C TRP A 207 8.13 -23.20 6.92
N GLY A 208 9.25 -22.89 6.28
CA GLY A 208 10.60 -23.23 6.74
C GLY A 208 11.07 -22.31 7.87
N PRO A 209 12.30 -22.54 8.37
CA PRO A 209 12.87 -21.71 9.43
C PRO A 209 13.07 -20.27 8.96
N SER A 210 12.72 -19.32 9.83
CA SER A 210 12.98 -17.90 9.61
C SER A 210 14.46 -17.55 9.73
N ARG A 211 14.91 -16.56 8.96
CA ARG A 211 16.28 -16.01 9.00
C ARG A 211 16.30 -14.50 8.74
N PRO A 212 17.33 -13.78 9.19
CA PRO A 212 17.46 -12.34 8.88
C PRO A 212 17.65 -12.11 7.37
N ALA A 213 17.04 -11.05 6.82
CA ALA A 213 17.20 -10.63 5.43
C ALA A 213 17.87 -9.25 5.32
N VAL A 214 17.33 -8.25 6.02
CA VAL A 214 17.90 -6.89 6.12
C VAL A 214 17.96 -6.51 7.59
N THR A 215 19.17 -6.25 8.10
CA THR A 215 19.41 -5.91 9.52
C THR A 215 20.10 -4.55 9.65
N GLY A 216 20.14 -4.02 10.87
CA GLY A 216 20.79 -2.74 11.17
C GLY A 216 19.81 -1.77 11.84
N ARG A 217 19.37 -0.74 11.10
CA ARG A 217 18.40 0.23 11.62
C ARG A 217 17.03 -0.44 11.77
N PRO A 218 16.28 -0.19 12.85
CA PRO A 218 14.88 -0.59 12.94
C PRO A 218 14.03 -0.03 11.77
N HIS A 219 13.14 -0.86 11.24
CA HIS A 219 12.23 -0.54 10.13
C HIS A 219 11.02 -1.49 10.10
N GLU A 220 10.11 -1.26 9.16
CA GLU A 220 8.94 -2.11 8.90
C GLU A 220 8.51 -2.11 7.43
N GLY A 221 7.36 -2.70 7.12
CA GLY A 221 6.79 -2.70 5.77
C GLY A 221 7.71 -3.13 4.63
N PRO A 222 8.35 -4.32 4.69
CA PRO A 222 9.08 -4.81 3.54
C PRO A 222 8.14 -4.97 2.34
N ASN A 223 8.53 -4.49 1.16
CA ASN A 223 7.86 -4.79 -0.10
C ASN A 223 8.89 -5.14 -1.17
N VAL A 224 8.74 -6.30 -1.82
CA VAL A 224 9.73 -6.87 -2.74
C VAL A 224 9.19 -6.97 -4.16
N PHE A 225 9.92 -6.42 -5.12
CA PHE A 225 9.54 -6.44 -6.54
C PHE A 225 10.76 -6.53 -7.45
N THR A 226 10.54 -6.81 -8.74
CA THR A 226 11.61 -6.92 -9.74
C THR A 226 11.44 -5.87 -10.83
N LEU A 227 12.46 -5.06 -11.08
CA LEU A 227 12.44 -4.00 -12.09
C LEU A 227 13.83 -3.80 -12.68
N GLY A 228 13.91 -3.68 -14.01
CA GLY A 228 15.17 -3.37 -14.71
C GLY A 228 16.26 -4.43 -14.53
N GLY A 229 15.89 -5.70 -14.32
CA GLY A 229 16.82 -6.81 -14.13
C GLY A 229 17.35 -6.98 -12.69
N TRP A 230 16.86 -6.18 -11.75
CA TRP A 230 17.21 -6.26 -10.32
C TRP A 230 15.99 -6.58 -9.47
N HIS A 231 16.23 -7.16 -8.30
CA HIS A 231 15.26 -7.24 -7.23
C HIS A 231 15.43 -6.06 -6.29
N TRP A 232 14.32 -5.49 -5.84
CA TRP A 232 14.25 -4.34 -4.97
C TRP A 232 13.43 -4.69 -3.73
N MET A 233 13.83 -4.15 -2.59
CA MET A 233 13.06 -4.16 -1.36
C MET A 233 12.95 -2.74 -0.83
N LEU A 234 11.74 -2.29 -0.60
CA LEU A 234 11.46 -1.07 0.16
C LEU A 234 11.18 -1.46 1.61
N VAL A 235 11.66 -0.67 2.57
CA VAL A 235 11.31 -0.77 3.99
C VAL A 235 11.07 0.63 4.57
N ASP A 236 10.03 0.81 5.38
CA ASP A 236 9.74 2.07 6.07
C ASP A 236 10.66 2.21 7.30
N GLU A 237 11.56 3.20 7.30
CA GLU A 237 12.44 3.52 8.43
C GLU A 237 11.86 4.61 9.36
N TRP A 238 10.57 4.95 9.20
CA TRP A 238 9.88 6.10 9.79
C TRP A 238 10.57 7.44 9.46
N ARG A 239 11.28 7.47 8.34
CA ARG A 239 11.96 8.65 7.78
C ARG A 239 11.99 8.63 6.25
N GLY A 240 10.97 8.02 5.65
CA GLY A 240 10.99 7.58 4.26
C GLY A 240 11.36 6.11 4.14
N GLN A 241 11.38 5.63 2.91
CA GLN A 241 11.61 4.23 2.62
C GLN A 241 13.06 4.01 2.21
N ALA A 242 13.77 3.15 2.93
CA ALA A 242 15.07 2.66 2.51
C ALA A 242 14.90 1.68 1.35
N VAL A 243 15.78 1.79 0.36
CA VAL A 243 15.82 0.92 -0.81
C VAL A 243 16.97 -0.06 -0.63
N HIS A 244 16.69 -1.34 -0.84
CA HIS A 244 17.69 -2.39 -0.93
C HIS A 244 17.61 -3.08 -2.29
N ARG A 245 18.76 -3.38 -2.89
CA ARG A 245 18.90 -4.07 -4.17
C ARG A 245 19.47 -5.47 -3.97
N SER A 246 19.00 -6.41 -4.77
CA SER A 246 19.50 -7.79 -4.78
C SER A 246 19.56 -8.36 -6.21
N ASP A 247 20.52 -9.26 -6.43
CA ASP A 247 20.66 -10.08 -7.64
C ASP A 247 19.93 -11.44 -7.51
N ASP A 248 19.67 -11.89 -6.28
CA ASP A 248 19.36 -13.28 -5.97
C ASP A 248 18.21 -13.46 -4.96
N LEU A 249 17.59 -12.37 -4.49
CA LEU A 249 16.58 -12.31 -3.42
C LEU A 249 17.08 -12.76 -2.03
N GLU A 250 18.36 -13.08 -1.88
CA GLU A 250 18.99 -13.49 -0.63
C GLU A 250 19.86 -12.40 -0.04
N THR A 251 20.70 -11.81 -0.87
CA THR A 251 21.70 -10.83 -0.46
C THR A 251 21.23 -9.44 -0.84
N TRP A 252 21.05 -8.59 0.16
CA TRP A 252 20.49 -7.25 0.00
C TRP A 252 21.57 -6.19 0.25
N THR A 253 21.71 -5.25 -0.68
CA THR A 253 22.62 -4.10 -0.56
C THR A 253 21.80 -2.81 -0.50
N PHE A 254 22.04 -1.97 0.50
CA PHE A 254 21.40 -0.66 0.59
C PHE A 254 21.73 0.21 -0.64
N ASP A 255 20.70 0.80 -1.25
CA ASP A 255 20.79 1.58 -2.50
C ASP A 255 20.34 3.04 -2.33
N GLY A 256 19.89 3.44 -1.14
CA GLY A 256 19.50 4.82 -0.84
C GLY A 256 18.13 4.90 -0.19
N HIS A 257 17.50 6.07 -0.32
CA HIS A 257 16.17 6.35 0.20
C HIS A 257 15.28 6.92 -0.90
N VAL A 258 14.00 6.60 -0.81
CA VAL A 258 12.92 7.23 -1.58
C VAL A 258 11.84 7.71 -0.62
N LEU A 259 11.09 8.73 -1.03
CA LEU A 259 9.97 9.29 -0.24
C LEU A 259 10.39 9.81 1.16
N ASP A 260 11.67 10.16 1.34
CA ASP A 260 12.31 10.60 2.60
C ASP A 260 12.22 12.11 2.86
N ARG A 261 11.61 12.85 1.94
CA ARG A 261 11.45 14.31 2.03
C ARG A 261 10.04 14.72 1.64
N PRO A 262 9.33 15.57 2.42
CA PRO A 262 8.02 16.17 2.10
C PRO A 262 7.83 16.52 0.62
N GLY A 263 6.67 16.14 0.06
CA GLY A 263 6.29 16.40 -1.32
C GLY A 263 5.48 17.68 -1.40
N THR A 264 5.10 18.04 -2.61
CA THR A 264 4.37 19.27 -2.93
C THR A 264 2.93 19.04 -3.35
N ARG A 265 2.55 17.78 -3.61
CA ARG A 265 1.19 17.40 -4.01
C ARG A 265 0.23 17.49 -2.81
N PRO A 266 -1.08 17.69 -3.06
CA PRO A 266 -2.08 17.74 -1.99
C PRO A 266 -2.02 16.51 -1.09
N SER A 267 -1.99 16.74 0.23
CA SER A 267 -1.90 15.71 1.27
C SER A 267 -0.68 14.79 1.14
N ASP A 268 0.41 15.25 0.52
CA ASP A 268 1.68 14.51 0.34
C ASP A 268 2.86 15.22 1.06
N GLY A 269 2.53 16.08 2.04
CA GLY A 269 3.47 16.95 2.74
C GLY A 269 4.23 16.31 3.90
N SER A 270 3.98 15.03 4.20
CA SER A 270 4.80 14.21 5.12
C SER A 270 5.76 13.32 4.32
N ILE A 271 6.70 12.64 4.99
CA ILE A 271 7.41 11.50 4.40
C ILE A 271 6.42 10.41 3.95
N GLY A 272 6.81 9.61 2.96
CA GLY A 272 6.05 8.42 2.56
C GLY A 272 6.38 7.23 3.46
N HIS A 273 5.35 6.51 3.87
CA HIS A 273 5.41 5.36 4.78
C HIS A 273 5.19 4.04 4.03
N HIS A 274 4.94 2.93 4.74
CA HIS A 274 4.64 1.59 4.22
C HIS A 274 3.94 1.63 2.84
N ALA A 275 4.49 0.87 1.89
CA ALA A 275 4.05 0.86 0.51
C ALA A 275 3.86 -0.54 -0.07
N ASP A 276 3.05 -0.57 -1.11
CA ASP A 276 3.00 -1.67 -2.08
C ASP A 276 3.41 -1.20 -3.47
N VAL A 277 3.90 -2.12 -4.29
CA VAL A 277 4.51 -1.81 -5.58
C VAL A 277 3.95 -2.71 -6.67
N VAL A 278 3.36 -2.08 -7.69
CA VAL A 278 2.88 -2.77 -8.89
C VAL A 278 3.81 -2.45 -10.06
N VAL A 279 4.43 -3.49 -10.62
CA VAL A 279 5.29 -3.37 -11.81
C VAL A 279 4.45 -3.47 -13.08
N GLY A 280 4.66 -2.53 -14.01
CA GLY A 280 4.01 -2.52 -15.31
C GLY A 280 4.86 -1.80 -16.35
N ALA A 281 4.21 -1.16 -17.31
CA ALA A 281 4.88 -0.38 -18.35
C ALA A 281 4.26 1.01 -18.49
N ASP A 282 5.09 2.00 -18.83
CA ASP A 282 4.63 3.35 -19.17
C ASP A 282 3.95 3.42 -20.55
N ALA A 283 3.70 4.63 -21.06
CA ALA A 283 3.01 4.83 -22.33
C ALA A 283 3.84 4.38 -23.56
N ASP A 284 5.16 4.35 -23.43
CA ASP A 284 6.09 3.96 -24.49
C ASP A 284 6.45 2.46 -24.40
N GLY A 285 5.99 1.78 -23.35
CA GLY A 285 6.22 0.35 -23.12
C GLY A 285 7.46 0.06 -22.29
N GLU A 286 8.09 1.08 -21.70
CA GLU A 286 9.24 0.90 -20.82
C GLU A 286 8.80 0.44 -19.42
N PRO A 287 9.51 -0.50 -18.78
CA PRO A 287 9.15 -0.98 -17.45
C PRO A 287 9.19 0.13 -16.40
N VAL A 288 8.12 0.23 -15.61
CA VAL A 288 8.02 1.14 -14.45
C VAL A 288 7.42 0.40 -13.27
N ALA A 289 7.63 0.94 -12.07
CA ALA A 289 6.95 0.48 -10.87
C ALA A 289 6.10 1.61 -10.28
N TRP A 290 4.80 1.39 -10.10
CA TRP A 290 3.94 2.32 -9.38
C TRP A 290 3.99 1.97 -7.90
N VAL A 291 4.47 2.92 -7.09
CA VAL A 291 4.62 2.79 -5.64
C VAL A 291 3.38 3.42 -4.99
N PHE A 292 2.53 2.60 -4.40
CA PHE A 292 1.36 3.01 -3.62
C PHE A 292 1.79 3.11 -2.16
N TYR A 293 1.71 4.30 -1.58
CA TYR A 293 2.20 4.54 -0.21
C TYR A 293 1.22 5.42 0.54
N PHE A 294 1.24 5.36 1.87
CA PHE A 294 0.46 6.31 2.66
C PHE A 294 1.32 7.47 3.18
N THR A 295 0.63 8.58 3.45
CA THR A 295 1.18 9.75 4.11
C THR A 295 0.19 10.21 5.18
N HIS A 296 0.70 10.87 6.21
CA HIS A 296 -0.15 11.65 7.10
C HIS A 296 -0.57 12.93 6.37
N ALA A 297 -1.86 13.21 6.32
CA ALA A 297 -2.40 14.37 5.60
C ALA A 297 -1.78 15.67 6.11
N VAL A 298 -1.50 15.73 7.42
CA VAL A 298 -0.71 16.77 8.06
C VAL A 298 0.36 16.11 8.92
N SER A 299 1.63 16.47 8.72
CA SER A 299 2.69 16.02 9.61
C SER A 299 2.55 16.70 10.98
N PRO A 300 2.55 15.95 12.11
CA PRO A 300 2.44 16.55 13.45
C PRO A 300 3.61 17.50 13.78
N PHE A 301 4.77 17.29 13.14
CA PHE A 301 5.96 18.12 13.36
C PHE A 301 6.03 19.36 12.46
N SER A 302 5.11 19.50 11.50
CA SER A 302 5.02 20.68 10.63
C SER A 302 4.46 21.89 11.37
N THR A 303 4.62 23.09 10.80
CA THR A 303 3.98 24.30 11.33
C THR A 303 2.46 24.15 11.43
N GLU A 304 1.84 23.51 10.45
CA GLU A 304 0.40 23.23 10.44
C GLU A 304 0.02 22.22 11.53
N GLY A 305 0.78 21.13 11.67
CA GLY A 305 0.54 20.11 12.71
C GLY A 305 0.62 20.69 14.13
N ARG A 306 1.63 21.50 14.41
CA ARG A 306 1.76 22.18 15.72
C ARG A 306 0.62 23.15 15.98
N ALA A 307 0.17 23.88 14.97
CA ALA A 307 -0.98 24.78 15.10
C ALA A 307 -2.29 24.02 15.36
N LEU A 308 -2.46 22.83 14.78
CA LEU A 308 -3.61 21.97 15.04
C LEU A 308 -3.58 21.40 16.46
N ASP A 309 -2.40 21.01 16.95
CA ASP A 309 -2.19 20.54 18.33
C ASP A 309 -2.56 21.64 19.34
N GLU A 310 -2.00 22.83 19.18
CA GLU A 310 -2.32 24.00 20.02
C GLU A 310 -3.82 24.35 20.01
N ALA A 311 -4.47 24.26 18.85
CA ALA A 311 -5.90 24.52 18.71
C ALA A 311 -6.76 23.42 19.35
N HIS A 312 -6.30 22.16 19.31
CA HIS A 312 -6.98 21.03 19.94
C HIS A 312 -6.93 21.15 21.46
N ASP A 313 -5.75 21.42 22.03
CA ASP A 313 -5.56 21.62 23.47
C ASP A 313 -6.43 22.76 23.99
N ALA A 314 -6.44 23.91 23.29
CA ALA A 314 -7.28 25.05 23.66
C ALA A 314 -8.79 24.72 23.62
N ALA A 315 -9.23 23.87 22.69
CA ALA A 315 -10.61 23.42 22.62
C ALA A 315 -10.96 22.45 23.75
N LEU A 316 -10.02 21.57 24.14
CA LEU A 316 -10.18 20.63 25.24
C LEU A 316 -10.29 21.37 26.57
N ASP A 317 -9.39 22.33 26.83
CA ASP A 317 -9.42 23.20 28.01
C ASP A 317 -10.74 23.97 28.11
N SER A 318 -11.18 24.58 26.99
CA SER A 318 -12.47 25.30 26.97
C SER A 318 -13.67 24.38 27.23
N ALA A 319 -13.62 23.13 26.79
CA ALA A 319 -14.68 22.15 27.03
C ALA A 319 -14.70 21.68 28.49
N LEU A 320 -13.52 21.50 29.10
CA LEU A 320 -13.38 21.19 30.52
C LEU A 320 -13.91 22.33 31.40
N ASP A 321 -13.53 23.57 31.12
CA ASP A 321 -14.05 24.76 31.82
C ASP A 321 -15.58 24.84 31.73
N ALA A 322 -16.15 24.65 30.53
CA ALA A 322 -17.59 24.67 30.32
C ALA A 322 -18.31 23.52 31.06
N ALA A 323 -17.69 22.34 31.16
CA ALA A 323 -18.22 21.20 31.90
C ALA A 323 -18.19 21.43 33.42
N GLN A 324 -17.13 22.09 33.93
CA GLN A 324 -17.02 22.49 35.33
C GLN A 324 -18.05 23.56 35.71
N ASP A 325 -18.33 24.51 34.82
CA ASP A 325 -19.38 25.53 35.04
C ASP A 325 -20.80 24.91 35.12
N LEU A 326 -21.03 23.79 34.45
CA LEU A 326 -22.29 23.04 34.48
C LEU A 326 -22.40 22.07 35.67
N ALA A 327 -21.27 21.64 36.25
CA ALA A 327 -21.21 20.76 37.40
C ALA A 327 -21.11 21.56 38.70
N HIS A 328 -22.22 21.77 39.41
CA HIS A 328 -22.25 22.42 40.72
C HIS A 328 -21.70 21.58 41.90
N GLU A 329 -20.79 20.63 41.66
CA GLU A 329 -20.07 19.92 42.73
C GLU A 329 -18.55 19.97 42.51
N PRO A 330 -17.75 20.22 43.58
CA PRO A 330 -16.31 20.32 43.45
C PRO A 330 -15.70 18.96 43.10
N ALA A 331 -14.83 18.94 42.08
CA ALA A 331 -14.04 17.78 41.71
C ALA A 331 -13.17 17.29 42.89
N HIS A 332 -13.07 15.97 43.06
CA HIS A 332 -12.19 15.33 44.03
C HIS A 332 -10.72 15.42 43.53
N PRO A 333 -9.73 15.70 44.39
CA PRO A 333 -8.35 16.02 43.98
C PRO A 333 -7.54 14.83 43.42
N ASP A 334 -8.15 13.67 43.16
CA ASP A 334 -7.48 12.44 42.73
C ASP A 334 -7.88 11.97 41.32
N ASP A 335 -8.70 12.72 40.58
CA ASP A 335 -9.01 12.43 39.17
C ASP A 335 -7.92 12.99 38.25
N GLU A 336 -6.75 12.36 38.24
CA GLU A 336 -5.74 12.58 37.20
C GLU A 336 -6.27 12.05 35.85
N PRO A 337 -6.23 12.82 34.74
CA PRO A 337 -6.63 12.31 33.44
C PRO A 337 -5.68 11.21 33.00
N VAL A 338 -6.19 9.97 33.02
CA VAL A 338 -5.44 8.79 32.57
C VAL A 338 -5.35 8.81 31.04
N GLY A 339 -4.14 9.07 30.53
CA GLY A 339 -3.74 8.80 29.15
C GLY A 339 -3.93 9.96 28.18
N GLY A 340 -3.09 11.00 28.30
CA GLY A 340 -2.95 12.01 27.24
C GLY A 340 -2.41 11.39 25.95
N ALA A 341 -2.91 11.84 24.81
CA ALA A 341 -2.30 11.55 23.52
C ALA A 341 -0.82 12.02 23.52
N ALA A 342 0.05 11.39 22.74
CA ALA A 342 1.41 11.90 22.58
C ALA A 342 1.35 13.31 21.96
N GLU A 343 2.31 14.19 22.28
CA GLU A 343 2.40 15.55 21.72
C GLU A 343 2.26 15.51 20.18
N GLY A 344 1.29 16.24 19.61
CA GLY A 344 1.01 16.26 18.18
C GLY A 344 0.00 15.21 17.67
N ASP A 345 -0.52 14.30 18.51
CA ASP A 345 -1.48 13.25 18.10
C ASP A 345 -2.94 13.69 18.20
N THR A 346 -3.36 14.62 17.34
CA THR A 346 -4.76 15.04 17.17
C THR A 346 -5.49 14.21 16.11
N PRO A 347 -6.84 14.18 16.11
CA PRO A 347 -7.60 13.54 15.02
C PRO A 347 -7.22 14.02 13.62
N ALA A 348 -6.79 15.28 13.48
CA ALA A 348 -6.39 15.86 12.20
C ALA A 348 -5.01 15.36 11.74
N THR A 349 -4.02 15.24 12.63
CA THR A 349 -2.68 14.72 12.30
C THR A 349 -2.66 13.20 12.14
N ARG A 350 -3.64 12.49 12.74
CA ARG A 350 -3.89 11.06 12.53
C ARG A 350 -4.48 10.73 11.15
N ARG A 351 -5.03 11.71 10.42
CA ARG A 351 -5.57 11.50 9.07
C ARG A 351 -4.46 11.05 8.14
N ALA A 352 -4.77 10.07 7.30
CA ALA A 352 -3.85 9.53 6.32
C ALA A 352 -4.54 9.43 4.96
N VAL A 353 -3.73 9.38 3.92
CA VAL A 353 -4.19 9.20 2.54
C VAL A 353 -3.23 8.28 1.80
N VAL A 354 -3.75 7.54 0.83
CA VAL A 354 -2.91 6.79 -0.12
C VAL A 354 -2.54 7.71 -1.28
N GLN A 355 -1.26 7.73 -1.60
CA GLN A 355 -0.64 8.40 -2.72
C GLN A 355 -0.06 7.36 -3.68
N VAL A 356 0.30 7.80 -4.89
CA VAL A 356 1.06 6.99 -5.83
C VAL A 356 2.23 7.80 -6.39
N ALA A 357 3.37 7.17 -6.57
CA ALA A 357 4.52 7.70 -7.28
C ALA A 357 5.01 6.65 -8.29
N VAL A 358 5.86 7.05 -9.22
CA VAL A 358 6.46 6.13 -10.19
C VAL A 358 7.96 6.01 -9.90
N ALA A 359 8.42 4.77 -9.84
CA ALA A 359 9.81 4.43 -9.67
C ALA A 359 10.37 3.81 -10.96
N ARG A 360 11.64 4.13 -11.26
CA ARG A 360 12.37 3.64 -12.42
C ARG A 360 13.80 3.27 -12.02
N VAL A 361 14.43 2.42 -12.81
CA VAL A 361 15.86 2.16 -12.68
C VAL A 361 16.62 3.14 -13.57
N VAL A 362 17.42 4.00 -12.95
CA VAL A 362 18.28 4.98 -13.64
C VAL A 362 19.72 4.71 -13.22
N ASP A 363 20.59 4.42 -14.18
CA ASP A 363 22.01 4.08 -13.94
C ASP A 363 22.23 2.98 -12.88
N GLY A 364 21.30 2.02 -12.80
CA GLY A 364 21.36 0.89 -11.87
C GLY A 364 20.85 1.17 -10.45
N HIS A 365 20.24 2.35 -10.24
CA HIS A 365 19.64 2.77 -8.98
C HIS A 365 18.13 2.94 -9.10
N LEU A 366 17.38 2.64 -8.04
CA LEU A 366 15.95 2.91 -8.01
C LEU A 366 15.73 4.40 -7.70
N VAL A 367 15.08 5.10 -8.61
CA VAL A 367 14.73 6.52 -8.46
C VAL A 367 13.21 6.66 -8.45
N CYS A 368 12.69 7.43 -7.50
CA CYS A 368 11.27 7.72 -7.35
C CYS A 368 11.11 9.22 -7.04
N ASP A 369 10.77 10.02 -8.05
CA ASP A 369 10.40 11.42 -7.85
C ASP A 369 8.89 11.48 -7.63
N ARG A 370 8.46 11.70 -6.39
CA ARG A 370 7.02 11.72 -6.10
C ARG A 370 6.30 12.96 -6.60
N ASP A 371 7.01 14.05 -6.91
CA ASP A 371 6.38 15.29 -7.39
C ASP A 371 6.16 15.30 -8.90
N GLU A 372 6.70 14.31 -9.62
CA GLU A 372 6.44 14.18 -11.05
C GLU A 372 5.01 13.71 -11.35
N PRO A 373 4.42 14.12 -12.49
CA PRO A 373 3.13 13.59 -12.92
C PRO A 373 3.20 12.07 -13.12
N VAL A 374 2.31 11.34 -12.44
CA VAL A 374 2.24 9.87 -12.54
C VAL A 374 1.30 9.48 -13.66
N ASP A 375 1.82 8.97 -14.78
CA ASP A 375 1.01 8.24 -15.77
C ASP A 375 0.67 6.86 -15.19
N LEU A 376 -0.56 6.72 -14.70
CA LEU A 376 -1.06 5.49 -14.08
C LEU A 376 -2.02 4.75 -15.00
N ASP A 377 -1.67 3.52 -15.33
CA ASP A 377 -2.52 2.63 -16.08
C ASP A 377 -2.25 1.17 -15.72
N LEU A 378 -2.91 0.70 -14.67
CA LEU A 378 -2.76 -0.68 -14.18
C LEU A 378 -3.20 -1.75 -15.21
N ARG A 379 -3.82 -1.36 -16.33
CA ARG A 379 -4.09 -2.28 -17.45
C ARG A 379 -2.84 -2.62 -18.26
N ARG A 380 -1.70 -1.95 -17.99
CA ARG A 380 -0.38 -2.20 -18.58
C ARG A 380 0.50 -3.09 -17.68
N VAL A 381 -0.09 -3.70 -16.65
CA VAL A 381 0.53 -4.78 -15.89
C VAL A 381 0.45 -6.08 -16.71
N PRO A 382 1.54 -6.85 -16.85
CA PRO A 382 1.59 -8.06 -17.68
C PRO A 382 0.59 -9.18 -17.33
#